data_AF-A0A7K5F9A5-F1
#
_entry.id   AF-A0A7K5F9A5-F1
#
_cell.length_a   1.000
_cell.length_b   1.000
_cell.length_c   1.000
_cell.angle_alpha   90.00
_cell.angle_beta   90.00
_cell.angle_gamma   90.00
#
_symmetry.space_group_name_H-M   'P 1'
#
loop_
_entity.id
_entity.type
_entity.pdbx_description
1 polymer ?
#
loop_
_entity_poly.entity_id
_entity_poly.type
_entity_poly.pdbx_seq_one_letter_code
_entity_poly.pdbx_strand_id
1 'polypeptide(L)'
;GCDNAIIIWNVGTGEALINLDDMHVDMIYNVSWNRNGSLICTASKDKKVRVIDPRKQEIVAEKEKTHEGARPMRAIFLADGNIFTTGFSRMSERQLALWNPKNMEEPIALHEMDTSNGVLLPFYDPDTNIIYLCGKGDSSIRYFEITDESPYVHYLNTFSSKEPQRGMGFMPKRGLDVNKCEIARFFKLHERKCEPIIMTVPRKSDLFQDDLYPDTAGPEAALEAEEWFEGKNADPLLISLKHGYIPGKNRDLKVVKKNILDNKPAANKKSDLINAPKKAADASNTQNEAKLDEILKELKSIKDTITNQDERISKLEQQMAKIAD
;
A
#
# COMPACT_ATOMS: atom_id res chain seq x y z
N GLY A 1 17.63 -4.43 -1.07
CA GLY A 1 17.87 -3.88 -2.42
C GLY A 1 19.05 -4.54 -3.10
N CYS A 2 20.26 -3.99 -2.93
CA CYS A 2 21.50 -4.58 -3.46
C CYS A 2 22.06 -5.72 -2.58
N ASP A 3 21.60 -5.80 -1.34
CA ASP A 3 21.77 -6.89 -0.37
C ASP A 3 20.68 -7.97 -0.49
N ASN A 4 19.80 -7.88 -1.49
CA ASN A 4 18.70 -8.81 -1.77
C ASN A 4 17.64 -8.93 -0.65
N ALA A 5 17.71 -8.12 0.39
CA ALA A 5 16.73 -8.10 1.48
C ALA A 5 15.57 -7.13 1.22
N ILE A 6 14.40 -7.45 1.81
CA ILE A 6 13.23 -6.58 1.93
C ILE A 6 12.95 -6.35 3.42
N ILE A 7 12.81 -5.09 3.82
CA ILE A 7 12.53 -4.71 5.21
C ILE A 7 11.23 -3.90 5.26
N ILE A 8 10.35 -4.25 6.19
CA ILE A 8 9.13 -3.50 6.50
C ILE A 8 9.34 -2.76 7.82
N TRP A 9 9.16 -1.45 7.77
CA TRP A 9 9.44 -0.53 8.88
C TRP A 9 8.15 0.03 9.46
N ASN A 10 8.12 0.21 10.78
CA ASN A 10 7.24 1.19 11.40
C ASN A 10 7.99 2.51 11.53
N VAL A 11 7.62 3.50 10.72
CA VAL A 11 8.29 4.81 10.70
C VAL A 11 7.96 5.63 11.96
N GLY A 12 6.81 5.37 12.60
CA GLY A 12 6.43 6.00 13.87
C GLY A 12 7.32 5.59 15.05
N THR A 13 7.87 4.38 15.04
CA THR A 13 8.79 3.89 16.08
C THR A 13 10.26 3.82 15.64
N GLY A 14 10.49 3.77 14.33
CA GLY A 14 11.81 3.51 13.73
C GLY A 14 12.23 2.05 13.75
N GLU A 15 11.33 1.12 14.05
CA GLU A 15 11.61 -0.31 14.17
C GLU A 15 11.51 -1.02 12.81
N ALA A 16 12.48 -1.87 12.49
CA ALA A 16 12.37 -2.86 11.42
C ALA A 16 11.57 -4.05 11.96
N LEU A 17 10.33 -4.22 11.49
CA LEU A 17 9.39 -5.18 12.04
C LEU A 17 9.42 -6.53 11.32
N ILE A 18 9.70 -6.52 10.01
CA ILE A 18 9.86 -7.73 9.21
C ILE A 18 11.11 -7.58 8.36
N ASN A 19 11.98 -8.59 8.39
CA ASN A 19 13.14 -8.73 7.51
C ASN A 19 12.97 -10.00 6.68
N LEU A 20 13.03 -9.86 5.36
CA LEU A 20 12.95 -10.96 4.39
C LEU A 20 14.30 -11.08 3.68
N ASP A 21 15.25 -11.76 4.32
CA ASP A 21 16.65 -11.77 3.88
C ASP A 21 16.94 -12.92 2.89
N ASP A 22 16.26 -14.05 3.03
CA ASP A 22 16.53 -15.28 2.28
C ASP A 22 15.49 -15.59 1.18
N MET A 23 14.63 -14.63 0.85
CA MET A 23 13.60 -14.83 -0.17
C MET A 23 14.16 -14.71 -1.60
N HIS A 24 15.25 -13.96 -1.80
CA HIS A 24 15.80 -13.63 -3.12
C HIS A 24 17.30 -13.88 -3.18
N VAL A 25 17.74 -14.61 -4.21
CA VAL A 25 19.16 -15.00 -4.39
C VAL A 25 19.96 -14.01 -5.25
N ASP A 26 19.28 -13.05 -5.87
CA ASP A 26 19.89 -11.99 -6.70
C ASP A 26 19.07 -10.70 -6.57
N MET A 27 19.57 -9.64 -7.20
CA MET A 27 19.10 -8.27 -7.07
C MET A 27 17.60 -8.11 -7.34
N ILE A 28 16.91 -7.45 -6.41
CA ILE A 28 15.51 -7.09 -6.55
C ILE A 28 15.38 -5.86 -7.46
N TYR A 29 14.67 -6.01 -8.57
CA TYR A 29 14.44 -4.90 -9.51
C TYR A 29 13.34 -3.95 -9.05
N ASN A 30 12.25 -4.48 -8.46
CA ASN A 30 11.19 -3.70 -7.85
C ASN A 30 10.37 -4.54 -6.86
N VAL A 31 9.61 -3.84 -6.02
CA VAL A 31 8.60 -4.38 -5.10
C VAL A 31 7.31 -3.57 -5.30
N SER A 32 6.15 -4.21 -5.25
CA SER A 32 4.84 -3.56 -5.35
C SER A 32 3.85 -4.17 -4.37
N TRP A 33 3.12 -3.34 -3.63
CA TRP A 33 2.03 -3.80 -2.76
C TRP A 33 0.76 -4.07 -3.56
N ASN A 34 -0.04 -5.04 -3.14
CA ASN A 34 -1.41 -5.18 -3.63
C ASN A 34 -2.31 -4.11 -3.00
N ARG A 35 -3.56 -4.00 -3.48
CA ARG A 35 -4.50 -2.92 -3.13
C ARG A 35 -4.75 -2.74 -1.63
N ASN A 36 -4.83 -3.84 -0.87
CA ASN A 36 -5.11 -3.83 0.58
C ASN A 36 -3.85 -4.00 1.45
N GLY A 37 -2.66 -4.04 0.85
CA GLY A 37 -1.39 -4.20 1.56
C GLY A 37 -1.20 -5.57 2.23
N SER A 38 -1.94 -6.62 1.84
CA SER A 38 -1.76 -7.96 2.40
C SER A 38 -0.61 -8.75 1.76
N LEU A 39 -0.27 -8.43 0.51
CA LEU A 39 0.75 -9.13 -0.29
C LEU A 39 1.69 -8.13 -0.97
N ILE A 40 2.92 -8.56 -1.22
CA ILE A 40 3.86 -7.89 -2.11
C ILE A 40 4.18 -8.75 -3.32
N CYS A 41 4.37 -8.10 -4.47
CA CYS A 41 4.90 -8.70 -5.67
C CYS A 41 6.31 -8.16 -5.90
N THR A 42 7.24 -9.04 -6.23
CA THR A 42 8.64 -8.69 -6.49
C THR A 42 9.09 -9.24 -7.83
N ALA A 43 10.00 -8.53 -8.48
CA ALA A 43 10.68 -9.01 -9.67
C ALA A 43 12.19 -8.97 -9.45
N SER A 44 12.88 -10.06 -9.73
CA SER A 44 14.30 -10.22 -9.42
C SER A 44 15.16 -10.57 -10.64
N LYS A 45 16.46 -10.32 -10.52
CA LYS A 45 17.48 -10.65 -11.51
C LYS A 45 17.68 -12.15 -11.71
N ASP A 46 17.26 -12.97 -10.75
CA ASP A 46 17.15 -14.43 -10.89
C ASP A 46 16.05 -14.87 -11.87
N LYS A 47 15.40 -13.91 -12.55
CA LYS A 47 14.31 -14.09 -13.53
C LYS A 47 13.02 -14.63 -12.91
N LYS A 48 12.84 -14.49 -11.60
CA LYS A 48 11.61 -14.88 -10.92
C LYS A 48 10.78 -13.66 -10.54
N VAL A 49 9.47 -13.82 -10.73
CA VAL A 49 8.45 -12.97 -10.12
C VAL A 49 7.83 -13.74 -8.97
N ARG A 50 7.77 -13.11 -7.79
CA ARG A 50 7.23 -13.72 -6.57
C ARG A 50 6.09 -12.91 -6.03
N VAL A 51 5.14 -13.61 -5.44
CA VAL A 51 4.11 -13.05 -4.59
C VAL A 51 4.38 -13.55 -3.18
N ILE A 52 4.44 -12.63 -2.23
CA ILE A 52 4.89 -12.91 -0.88
C ILE A 52 3.84 -12.36 0.09
N ASP A 53 3.46 -13.18 1.06
CA ASP A 53 2.82 -12.69 2.29
C ASP A 53 3.93 -12.29 3.26
N PRO A 54 4.19 -10.98 3.43
CA PRO A 54 5.32 -10.54 4.23
C PRO A 54 5.15 -10.86 5.72
N ARG A 55 3.93 -10.92 6.24
CA ARG A 55 3.68 -11.20 7.68
C ARG A 55 3.93 -12.66 8.00
N LYS A 56 3.58 -13.55 7.07
CA LYS A 56 3.90 -14.99 7.15
C LYS A 56 5.32 -15.32 6.71
N GLN A 57 6.00 -14.36 6.06
CA GLN A 57 7.33 -14.55 5.46
C GLN A 57 7.35 -15.72 4.46
N GLU A 58 6.27 -15.85 3.69
CA GLU A 58 6.02 -16.99 2.82
C GLU A 58 5.83 -16.53 1.37
N ILE A 59 6.45 -17.25 0.43
CA ILE A 59 6.20 -17.09 -1.00
C ILE A 59 4.92 -17.84 -1.34
N VAL A 60 3.83 -17.11 -1.60
CA VAL A 60 2.51 -17.69 -1.92
C VAL A 60 2.39 -18.10 -3.38
N ALA A 61 3.16 -17.46 -4.26
CA ALA A 61 3.26 -17.84 -5.68
C ALA A 61 4.62 -17.43 -6.24
N GLU A 62 5.16 -18.23 -7.15
CA GLU A 62 6.43 -17.94 -7.82
C GLU A 62 6.33 -18.37 -9.28
N LYS A 63 6.88 -17.54 -10.18
CA LYS A 63 7.07 -17.88 -11.58
C LYS A 63 8.48 -17.56 -12.02
N GLU A 64 9.17 -18.57 -12.51
CA GLU A 64 10.45 -18.43 -13.21
C GLU A 64 10.21 -18.10 -14.70
N LYS A 65 11.09 -17.27 -15.27
CA LYS A 65 11.09 -16.90 -16.71
C LYS A 65 9.75 -16.30 -17.15
N THR A 66 9.18 -15.39 -16.36
CA THR A 66 8.07 -14.53 -16.84
C THR A 66 8.42 -13.79 -18.12
N HIS A 67 9.70 -13.45 -18.28
CA HIS A 67 10.29 -12.98 -19.53
C HIS A 67 11.63 -13.69 -19.76
N GLU A 68 11.93 -14.10 -20.99
CA GLU A 68 13.16 -14.86 -21.28
C GLU A 68 14.43 -14.00 -21.32
N GLY A 69 14.28 -12.71 -21.63
CA GLY A 69 15.35 -11.75 -21.76
C GLY A 69 16.19 -11.58 -20.49
N ALA A 70 17.43 -11.13 -20.66
CA ALA A 70 18.36 -10.93 -19.54
C ALA A 70 18.25 -9.56 -18.87
N ARG A 71 17.42 -8.66 -19.41
CA ARG A 71 17.29 -7.28 -18.96
C ARG A 71 16.34 -7.16 -17.76
N PRO A 72 16.45 -6.07 -16.97
CA PRO A 72 15.56 -5.86 -15.84
C PRO A 72 14.09 -5.85 -16.25
N MET A 73 13.27 -6.50 -15.43
CA MET A 73 11.82 -6.52 -15.56
C MET A 73 11.17 -5.68 -14.44
N ARG A 74 9.87 -5.45 -14.56
CA ARG A 74 9.02 -4.88 -13.50
C ARG A 74 7.80 -5.78 -13.31
N ALA A 75 7.31 -5.87 -12.08
CA ALA A 75 6.05 -6.52 -11.76
C ALA A 75 5.23 -5.65 -10.79
N ILE A 76 3.97 -5.40 -11.11
CA ILE A 76 3.05 -4.64 -10.24
C ILE A 76 1.73 -5.36 -10.10
N PHE A 77 1.06 -5.19 -8.96
CA PHE A 77 -0.32 -5.60 -8.81
C PHE A 77 -1.27 -4.64 -9.53
N LEU A 78 -2.35 -5.21 -10.05
CA LEU A 78 -3.52 -4.50 -10.52
C LEU A 78 -4.64 -4.52 -9.46
N ALA A 79 -5.73 -3.79 -9.68
CA ALA A 79 -6.81 -3.64 -8.71
C ALA A 79 -7.58 -4.95 -8.44
N ASP A 80 -7.65 -5.82 -9.44
CA ASP A 80 -8.26 -7.16 -9.41
C ASP A 80 -7.38 -8.22 -8.72
N GLY A 81 -6.14 -7.86 -8.35
CA GLY A 81 -5.15 -8.76 -7.76
C GLY A 81 -4.29 -9.51 -8.79
N ASN A 82 -4.54 -9.35 -10.10
CA ASN A 82 -3.64 -9.83 -11.14
C ASN A 82 -2.31 -9.08 -11.12
N ILE A 83 -1.30 -9.64 -11.78
CA ILE A 83 0.05 -9.09 -11.85
C ILE A 83 0.35 -8.69 -13.28
N PHE A 84 0.73 -7.43 -13.46
CA PHE A 84 1.22 -6.93 -14.73
C PHE A 84 2.74 -6.85 -14.71
N THR A 85 3.38 -7.44 -15.72
CA THR A 85 4.83 -7.44 -15.87
C THR A 85 5.28 -6.76 -17.16
N THR A 86 6.39 -6.05 -17.07
CA THR A 86 7.12 -5.55 -18.24
C THR A 86 8.50 -6.15 -18.25
N GLY A 87 8.95 -6.68 -19.37
CA GLY A 87 10.27 -7.28 -19.49
C GLY A 87 10.74 -7.33 -20.93
N PHE A 88 11.57 -8.31 -21.24
CA PHE A 88 12.17 -8.44 -22.56
C PHE A 88 12.09 -9.88 -23.07
N SER A 89 11.85 -10.05 -24.37
CA SER A 89 11.97 -11.32 -25.07
C SER A 89 13.43 -11.77 -25.11
N ARG A 90 13.65 -13.02 -25.51
CA ARG A 90 15.01 -13.53 -25.80
C ARG A 90 15.72 -12.73 -26.88
N MET A 91 14.97 -12.18 -27.84
CA MET A 91 15.46 -11.32 -28.92
C MET A 91 15.59 -9.84 -28.50
N SER A 92 15.43 -9.53 -27.21
CA SER A 92 15.48 -8.18 -26.64
C SER A 92 14.36 -7.23 -27.09
N GLU A 93 13.20 -7.77 -27.48
CA GLU A 93 11.99 -6.95 -27.66
C GLU A 93 11.33 -6.70 -26.30
N ARG A 94 10.81 -5.51 -26.09
CA ARG A 94 10.03 -5.19 -24.89
C ARG A 94 8.71 -5.95 -24.92
N GLN A 95 8.38 -6.59 -23.82
CA GLN A 95 7.18 -7.42 -23.66
C GLN A 95 6.36 -6.95 -22.47
N LEU A 96 5.05 -7.08 -22.60
CA LEU A 96 4.04 -6.88 -21.56
C LEU A 96 3.36 -8.21 -21.31
N ALA A 97 3.18 -8.59 -20.05
CA ALA A 97 2.42 -9.78 -19.72
C ALA A 97 1.49 -9.54 -18.54
N LEU A 98 0.32 -10.17 -18.61
CA LEU A 98 -0.69 -10.19 -17.55
C LEU A 98 -0.74 -11.59 -16.96
N TRP A 99 -0.72 -11.70 -15.64
CA TRP A 99 -0.63 -12.97 -14.93
C TRP A 99 -1.67 -13.07 -13.83
N ASN A 100 -2.21 -14.28 -13.64
CA ASN A 100 -3.04 -14.60 -12.48
C ASN A 100 -2.16 -15.18 -11.37
N PRO A 101 -2.06 -14.58 -10.19
CA PRO A 101 -1.23 -15.13 -9.11
C PRO A 101 -1.69 -16.51 -8.63
N LYS A 102 -2.96 -16.89 -8.83
CA LYS A 102 -3.48 -18.22 -8.50
C LYS A 102 -3.05 -19.29 -9.51
N ASN A 103 -2.74 -18.89 -10.75
CA ASN A 103 -2.22 -19.78 -11.78
C ASN A 103 -1.19 -19.01 -12.63
N MET A 104 0.08 -19.13 -12.24
CA MET A 104 1.19 -18.47 -12.92
C MET A 104 1.86 -19.34 -14.00
N GLU A 105 1.27 -20.48 -14.36
CA GLU A 105 1.86 -21.38 -15.38
C GLU A 105 1.95 -20.69 -16.75
N GLU A 106 0.86 -20.04 -17.18
CA GLU A 106 0.79 -19.31 -18.45
C GLU A 106 0.28 -17.88 -18.21
N PRO A 107 0.74 -16.90 -19.00
CA PRO A 107 0.20 -15.55 -18.94
C PRO A 107 -1.23 -15.52 -19.50
N ILE A 108 -2.09 -14.69 -18.90
CA ILE A 108 -3.42 -14.37 -19.44
C ILE A 108 -3.28 -13.70 -20.81
N ALA A 109 -2.32 -12.79 -20.93
CA ALA A 109 -1.99 -12.10 -22.17
C ALA A 109 -0.48 -11.83 -22.21
N LEU A 110 0.12 -11.97 -23.39
CA LEU A 110 1.50 -11.60 -23.68
C LEU A 110 1.53 -10.76 -24.95
N HIS A 111 2.06 -9.55 -24.86
CA HIS A 111 2.14 -8.60 -25.96
C HIS A 111 3.59 -8.16 -26.18
N GLU A 112 4.04 -8.23 -27.43
CA GLU A 112 5.35 -7.72 -27.85
C GLU A 112 5.20 -6.29 -28.37
N MET A 113 6.18 -5.42 -28.07
CA MET A 113 6.07 -3.99 -28.37
C MET A 113 7.07 -3.51 -29.40
N ASP A 114 8.33 -3.32 -29.00
CA ASP A 114 9.40 -2.81 -29.86
C ASP A 114 10.76 -3.28 -29.35
N THR A 115 11.82 -2.99 -30.08
CA THR A 115 13.20 -3.42 -29.79
C THR A 115 14.01 -2.39 -29.00
N SER A 116 13.35 -1.46 -28.30
CA SER A 116 14.04 -0.42 -27.54
C SER A 116 14.70 -0.99 -26.29
N ASN A 117 15.81 -0.40 -25.88
CA ASN A 117 16.62 -0.88 -24.77
C ASN A 117 16.14 -0.47 -23.37
N GLY A 118 15.25 0.53 -23.30
CA GLY A 118 14.80 1.14 -22.05
C GLY A 118 13.85 0.22 -21.27
N VAL A 119 14.15 0.01 -19.98
CA VAL A 119 13.25 -0.70 -19.05
C VAL A 119 11.97 0.13 -18.90
N LEU A 120 10.83 -0.49 -19.21
CA LEU A 120 9.53 0.14 -19.04
C LEU A 120 9.16 0.19 -17.55
N LEU A 121 8.64 1.33 -17.14
CA LEU A 121 8.05 1.53 -15.83
C LEU A 121 6.54 1.56 -15.99
N PRO A 122 5.81 0.60 -15.42
CA PRO A 122 4.36 0.60 -15.43
C PRO A 122 3.81 1.53 -14.34
N PHE A 123 2.96 2.46 -14.73
CA PHE A 123 2.15 3.29 -13.84
C PHE A 123 0.69 2.91 -14.05
N TYR A 124 0.12 2.20 -13.09
CA TYR A 124 -1.26 1.72 -13.17
C TYR A 124 -2.20 2.64 -12.40
N ASP A 125 -3.32 2.95 -13.05
CA ASP A 125 -4.44 3.69 -12.50
C ASP A 125 -5.59 2.72 -12.18
N PRO A 126 -5.84 2.43 -10.89
CA PRO A 126 -6.85 1.47 -10.49
C PRO A 126 -8.29 1.97 -10.62
N ASP A 127 -8.49 3.27 -10.84
CA ASP A 127 -9.83 3.86 -10.94
C ASP A 127 -10.36 3.76 -12.38
N THR A 128 -9.46 3.84 -13.37
CA THR A 128 -9.83 3.76 -14.80
C THR A 128 -9.31 2.50 -15.48
N ASN A 129 -8.61 1.62 -14.75
CA ASN A 129 -7.91 0.45 -15.30
C ASN A 129 -6.93 0.76 -16.43
N ILE A 130 -6.34 1.96 -16.45
CA ILE A 130 -5.35 2.35 -17.46
C ILE A 130 -3.95 2.12 -16.92
N ILE A 131 -3.09 1.51 -17.74
CA ILE A 131 -1.66 1.38 -17.47
C ILE A 131 -0.85 2.22 -18.44
N TYR A 132 0.01 3.06 -17.90
CA TYR A 132 0.92 3.91 -18.67
C TYR A 132 2.33 3.34 -18.58
N LEU A 133 2.99 3.26 -19.72
CA LEU A 133 4.32 2.69 -19.87
C LEU A 133 5.27 3.74 -20.40
N CYS A 134 6.36 3.94 -19.67
CA CYS A 134 7.44 4.81 -20.11
C CYS A 134 8.79 4.29 -19.60
N GLY A 135 9.83 4.38 -20.44
CA GLY A 135 11.18 3.96 -20.10
C GLY A 135 12.16 5.13 -20.09
N LYS A 136 13.21 5.06 -19.26
CA LYS A 136 14.30 6.04 -19.35
C LYS A 136 14.94 5.96 -20.74
N GLY A 137 15.10 7.12 -21.39
CA GLY A 137 15.57 7.23 -22.77
C GLY A 137 14.45 7.29 -23.81
N ASP A 138 13.23 6.88 -23.47
CA ASP A 138 12.09 6.98 -24.38
C ASP A 138 11.62 8.44 -24.50
N SER A 139 11.10 8.80 -25.67
CA SER A 139 10.46 10.10 -25.88
C SER A 139 8.93 10.01 -25.87
N SER A 140 8.38 8.82 -25.62
CA SER A 140 6.94 8.53 -25.66
C SER A 140 6.42 7.89 -24.37
N ILE A 141 5.14 8.11 -24.08
CA ILE A 141 4.38 7.41 -23.04
C ILE A 141 3.25 6.65 -23.75
N ARG A 142 3.28 5.32 -23.68
CA ARG A 142 2.21 4.47 -24.25
C ARG A 142 1.23 4.11 -23.15
N TYR A 143 -0.04 3.95 -23.48
CA TYR A 143 -1.04 3.58 -22.49
C TYR A 143 -2.07 2.60 -23.04
N PHE A 144 -2.50 1.74 -22.14
CA PHE A 144 -3.35 0.58 -22.41
C PHE A 144 -4.46 0.53 -21.38
N GLU A 145 -5.63 0.05 -21.77
CA GLU A 145 -6.73 -0.28 -20.87
C GLU A 145 -6.70 -1.78 -20.56
N ILE A 146 -6.88 -2.13 -19.30
CA ILE A 146 -6.98 -3.52 -18.85
C ILE A 146 -8.44 -3.86 -18.65
N THR A 147 -8.92 -4.89 -19.34
CA THR A 147 -10.30 -5.37 -19.23
C THR A 147 -10.32 -6.89 -19.10
N ASP A 148 -11.48 -7.43 -18.71
CA ASP A 148 -11.72 -8.88 -18.63
C ASP A 148 -12.01 -9.51 -20.00
N GLU A 149 -12.01 -8.72 -21.08
CA GLU A 149 -12.27 -9.17 -22.45
C GLU A 149 -10.97 -9.31 -23.23
N SER A 150 -10.77 -10.46 -23.89
CA SER A 150 -9.64 -10.70 -24.79
C SER A 150 -9.50 -9.58 -25.85
N PRO A 151 -8.29 -9.04 -26.11
CA PRO A 151 -6.97 -9.51 -25.67
C PRO A 151 -6.50 -9.07 -24.26
N TYR A 152 -7.43 -8.66 -23.38
CA TYR A 152 -7.26 -8.20 -21.99
C TYR A 152 -6.46 -6.91 -21.80
N VAL A 153 -5.41 -6.71 -22.60
CA VAL A 153 -4.58 -5.51 -22.62
C VAL A 153 -4.82 -4.79 -23.95
N HIS A 154 -5.63 -3.74 -23.90
CA HIS A 154 -6.06 -2.99 -25.09
C HIS A 154 -5.22 -1.74 -25.26
N TYR A 155 -4.50 -1.63 -26.37
CA TYR A 155 -3.75 -0.41 -26.67
C TYR A 155 -4.71 0.76 -26.92
N LEU A 156 -4.54 1.84 -26.16
CA LEU A 156 -5.33 3.06 -26.35
C LEU A 156 -4.60 3.99 -27.33
N ASN A 157 -3.49 4.59 -26.89
CA ASN A 157 -2.75 5.54 -27.70
C ASN A 157 -1.33 5.78 -27.12
N THR A 158 -0.56 6.64 -27.78
CA THR A 158 0.80 7.01 -27.40
C THR A 158 0.95 8.52 -27.41
N PHE A 159 1.37 9.09 -26.27
CA PHE A 159 1.91 10.44 -26.23
C PHE A 159 3.34 10.41 -26.76
N SER A 160 3.67 11.29 -27.71
CA SER A 160 5.01 11.37 -28.30
C SER A 160 5.60 12.77 -28.16
N SER A 161 6.89 12.84 -27.88
CA SER A 161 7.65 14.10 -27.82
C SER A 161 9.03 13.92 -28.47
N LYS A 162 9.78 15.02 -28.64
CA LYS A 162 11.13 15.00 -29.24
C LYS A 162 12.23 14.69 -28.23
N GLU A 163 12.03 15.05 -26.97
CA GLU A 163 13.07 14.95 -25.94
C GLU A 163 12.96 13.63 -25.17
N PRO A 164 14.07 12.89 -24.96
CA PRO A 164 14.06 11.65 -24.20
C PRO A 164 13.91 11.92 -22.69
N GLN A 165 13.14 11.08 -22.00
CA GLN A 165 12.94 11.20 -20.55
C GLN A 165 14.14 10.65 -19.76
N ARG A 166 14.56 11.35 -18.70
CA ARG A 166 15.57 10.91 -17.71
C ARG A 166 14.93 10.26 -16.49
N GLY A 167 13.65 10.53 -16.27
CA GLY A 167 12.82 9.98 -15.19
C GLY A 167 11.39 10.45 -15.37
N MET A 168 10.49 9.88 -14.56
CA MET A 168 9.08 10.17 -14.63
C MET A 168 8.48 10.16 -13.22
N GLY A 169 7.77 11.23 -12.87
CA GLY A 169 6.86 11.26 -11.73
C GLY A 169 5.42 11.09 -12.20
N PHE A 170 4.55 10.61 -11.31
CA PHE A 170 3.13 10.41 -11.57
C PHE A 170 2.31 11.03 -10.44
N MET A 171 1.33 11.87 -10.78
CA MET A 171 0.50 12.58 -9.81
C MET A 171 -0.57 11.65 -9.22
N PRO A 172 -0.71 11.57 -7.89
CA PRO A 172 -1.86 10.90 -7.27
C PRO A 172 -3.18 11.56 -7.66
N LYS A 173 -4.28 10.78 -7.69
CA LYS A 173 -5.62 11.22 -8.07
C LYS A 173 -6.11 12.52 -7.42
N ARG A 174 -5.79 12.69 -6.14
CA ARG A 174 -6.14 13.89 -5.35
C ARG A 174 -5.52 15.20 -5.86
N GLY A 175 -4.48 15.15 -6.69
CA GLY A 175 -3.80 16.33 -7.26
C GLY A 175 -4.21 16.68 -8.69
N LEU A 176 -5.17 15.95 -9.27
CA LEU A 176 -5.67 16.15 -10.62
C LEU A 176 -6.75 17.23 -10.68
N ASP A 177 -6.85 17.89 -11.82
CA ASP A 177 -7.88 18.87 -12.12
C ASP A 177 -9.11 18.19 -12.73
N VAL A 178 -10.02 17.75 -11.85
CA VAL A 178 -11.25 17.03 -12.23
C VAL A 178 -12.17 17.86 -13.13
N ASN A 179 -12.13 19.18 -13.02
CA ASN A 179 -12.95 20.08 -13.83
C ASN A 179 -12.51 20.11 -15.29
N LYS A 180 -11.25 19.76 -15.57
CA LYS A 180 -10.70 19.66 -16.93
C LYS A 180 -10.70 18.25 -17.49
N CYS A 181 -11.34 17.28 -16.81
CA CYS A 181 -11.30 15.86 -17.17
C CYS A 181 -9.87 15.31 -17.26
N GLU A 182 -8.96 15.81 -16.43
CA GLU A 182 -7.61 15.29 -16.28
C GLU A 182 -7.64 13.96 -15.50
N ILE A 183 -7.21 12.87 -16.13
CA ILE A 183 -7.21 11.53 -15.52
C ILE A 183 -5.83 11.10 -15.00
N ALA A 184 -4.76 11.72 -15.53
CA ALA A 184 -3.39 11.49 -15.09
C ALA A 184 -2.52 12.72 -15.39
N ARG A 185 -1.54 12.97 -14.53
CA ARG A 185 -0.50 13.98 -14.75
C ARG A 185 0.88 13.35 -14.53
N PHE A 186 1.71 13.43 -15.56
CA PHE A 186 3.09 13.00 -15.50
C PHE A 186 4.01 14.19 -15.25
N PHE A 187 5.09 13.97 -14.51
CA PHE A 187 6.18 14.93 -14.34
C PHE A 187 7.41 14.38 -15.03
N LYS A 188 7.55 14.71 -16.31
CA LYS A 188 8.63 14.23 -17.17
C LYS A 188 9.92 14.97 -16.83
N LEU A 189 10.93 14.21 -16.40
CA LEU A 189 12.26 14.77 -16.15
C LEU A 189 13.06 14.77 -17.44
N HIS A 190 13.57 15.94 -17.79
CA HIS A 190 14.54 16.15 -18.85
C HIS A 190 15.93 16.31 -18.23
N GLU A 191 16.92 16.71 -19.03
CA GLU A 191 18.27 16.95 -18.53
C GLU A 191 18.33 18.05 -17.46
N ARG A 192 17.56 19.14 -17.64
CA ARG A 192 17.62 20.35 -16.78
C ARG A 192 16.27 20.94 -16.40
N LYS A 193 15.17 20.27 -16.72
CA LYS A 193 13.80 20.74 -16.42
C LYS A 193 12.89 19.57 -16.04
N CYS A 194 11.82 19.89 -15.32
CA CYS A 194 10.69 19.01 -15.07
C CYS A 194 9.48 19.58 -15.82
N GLU A 195 8.89 18.79 -16.70
CA GLU A 195 7.76 19.18 -17.54
C GLU A 195 6.50 18.40 -17.13
N PRO A 196 5.41 19.07 -16.73
CA PRO A 196 4.13 18.41 -16.52
C PRO A 196 3.48 18.04 -17.85
N ILE A 197 3.08 16.77 -18.01
CA ILE A 197 2.28 16.25 -19.13
C ILE A 197 0.92 15.85 -18.60
N ILE A 198 -0.13 16.40 -19.19
CA ILE A 198 -1.52 16.23 -18.75
C ILE A 198 -2.20 15.23 -19.69
N MET A 199 -2.78 14.17 -19.12
CA MET A 199 -3.59 13.19 -19.84
C MET A 199 -5.06 13.51 -19.57
N THR A 200 -5.79 13.86 -20.63
CA THR A 200 -7.16 14.36 -20.55
C THR A 200 -8.10 13.48 -21.35
N VAL A 201 -9.27 13.17 -20.79
CA VAL A 201 -10.37 12.59 -21.55
C VAL A 201 -11.20 13.74 -22.12
N PRO A 202 -11.29 13.87 -23.46
CA PRO A 202 -11.96 15.02 -24.07
C PRO A 202 -13.49 14.90 -23.93
N ARG A 203 -14.05 15.46 -22.85
CA ARG A 203 -15.49 15.62 -22.64
C ARG A 203 -15.90 17.08 -22.86
N LYS A 204 -17.11 17.29 -23.39
CA LYS A 204 -17.71 18.62 -23.57
C LYS A 204 -18.80 18.84 -22.52
N SER A 205 -18.42 18.86 -21.25
CA SER A 205 -19.34 19.03 -20.13
C SER A 205 -18.64 19.76 -19.00
N ASP A 206 -19.33 20.74 -18.40
CA ASP A 206 -18.88 21.42 -17.18
C ASP A 206 -19.33 20.66 -15.91
N LEU A 207 -20.13 19.60 -16.08
CA LEU A 207 -20.56 18.73 -14.98
C LEU A 207 -19.45 17.76 -14.60
N PHE A 208 -19.36 17.47 -13.30
CA PHE A 208 -18.48 16.42 -12.79
C PHE A 208 -18.79 15.08 -13.47
N GLN A 209 -17.74 14.38 -13.91
CA GLN A 209 -17.83 13.12 -14.63
C GLN A 209 -17.65 11.96 -13.65
N ASP A 210 -18.75 11.52 -13.02
CA ASP A 210 -18.73 10.43 -12.02
C ASP A 210 -18.19 9.11 -12.60
N ASP A 211 -18.28 8.90 -13.92
CA ASP A 211 -17.74 7.73 -14.63
C ASP A 211 -16.21 7.71 -14.74
N LEU A 212 -15.57 8.89 -14.80
CA LEU A 212 -14.12 9.02 -14.88
C LEU A 212 -13.44 9.07 -13.50
N TYR A 213 -14.22 9.43 -12.49
CA TYR A 213 -13.74 9.68 -11.13
C TYR A 213 -14.60 8.92 -10.11
N PRO A 214 -14.51 7.58 -10.08
CA PRO A 214 -15.07 6.81 -8.97
C PRO A 214 -14.37 7.20 -7.66
N ASP A 215 -14.94 6.75 -6.54
CA ASP A 215 -14.33 7.00 -5.23
C ASP A 215 -12.93 6.37 -5.17
N THR A 216 -11.94 7.20 -4.85
CA THR A 216 -10.51 6.88 -4.95
C THR A 216 -9.87 6.77 -3.58
N ALA A 217 -8.68 6.16 -3.48
CA ALA A 217 -7.96 6.01 -2.22
C ALA A 217 -7.63 7.38 -1.58
N GLY A 218 -8.15 7.57 -0.36
CA GLY A 218 -7.97 8.77 0.45
C GLY A 218 -6.61 8.89 1.13
N PRO A 219 -6.39 9.98 1.88
CA PRO A 219 -5.17 10.20 2.67
C PRO A 219 -5.16 9.44 4.00
N GLU A 220 -6.32 8.96 4.48
CA GLU A 220 -6.46 8.31 5.78
C GLU A 220 -6.11 6.83 5.68
N ALA A 221 -5.30 6.35 6.63
CA ALA A 221 -4.95 4.94 6.72
C ALA A 221 -6.15 4.13 7.20
N ALA A 222 -6.42 2.99 6.55
CA ALA A 222 -7.51 2.10 6.93
C ALA A 222 -7.20 1.28 8.19
N LEU A 223 -5.92 1.08 8.50
CA LEU A 223 -5.43 0.34 9.66
C LEU A 223 -4.25 1.08 10.28
N GLU A 224 -4.13 0.99 11.59
CA GLU A 224 -2.88 1.33 12.28
C GLU A 224 -1.82 0.24 12.02
N ALA A 225 -0.55 0.58 12.26
CA ALA A 225 0.55 -0.34 12.00
C ALA A 225 0.37 -1.65 12.79
N GLU A 226 0.12 -1.55 14.10
CA GLU A 226 -0.06 -2.67 15.02
C GLU A 226 -1.16 -3.63 14.55
N GLU A 227 -2.29 -3.08 14.10
CA GLU A 227 -3.42 -3.85 13.59
C GLU A 227 -3.07 -4.64 12.32
N TRP A 228 -2.29 -4.05 11.43
CA TRP A 228 -1.81 -4.73 10.24
C TRP A 228 -0.86 -5.88 10.61
N PHE A 229 0.04 -5.67 11.58
CA PHE A 229 0.96 -6.71 12.09
C PHE A 229 0.23 -7.83 12.84
N GLU A 230 -0.91 -7.54 13.48
CA GLU A 230 -1.81 -8.55 14.05
C GLU A 230 -2.52 -9.41 12.99
N GLY A 231 -2.38 -9.06 11.71
CA GLY A 231 -2.91 -9.84 10.59
C GLY A 231 -4.20 -9.28 9.99
N LYS A 232 -4.69 -8.11 10.45
CA LYS A 232 -5.86 -7.47 9.85
C LYS A 232 -5.56 -7.00 8.43
N ASN A 233 -6.57 -7.03 7.57
CA ASN A 233 -6.53 -6.50 6.21
C ASN A 233 -7.71 -5.56 6.03
N ALA A 234 -7.48 -4.42 5.39
CA ALA A 234 -8.54 -3.48 5.04
C ALA A 234 -8.21 -2.84 3.69
N ASP A 235 -9.24 -2.64 2.88
CA ASP A 235 -9.11 -1.85 1.66
C ASP A 235 -8.91 -0.37 2.00
N PRO A 236 -8.30 0.42 1.11
CA PRO A 236 -8.11 1.85 1.32
C PRO A 236 -9.44 2.57 1.58
N LEU A 237 -9.44 3.51 2.53
CA LEU A 237 -10.59 4.37 2.77
C LEU A 237 -10.80 5.28 1.56
N LEU A 238 -11.95 5.16 0.91
CA LEU A 238 -12.23 5.86 -0.33
C LEU A 238 -12.81 7.25 -0.07
N ILE A 239 -12.51 8.19 -0.96
CA ILE A 239 -13.06 9.55 -0.95
C ILE A 239 -13.54 9.93 -2.36
N SER A 240 -14.58 10.77 -2.41
CA SER A 240 -15.05 11.34 -3.67
C SER A 240 -14.24 12.57 -4.05
N LEU A 241 -13.94 12.71 -5.35
CA LEU A 241 -13.25 13.89 -5.91
C LEU A 241 -14.21 14.98 -6.43
N LYS A 242 -15.54 14.79 -6.28
CA LYS A 242 -16.58 15.65 -6.87
C LYS A 242 -16.45 17.14 -6.54
N HIS A 243 -16.02 17.46 -5.32
CA HIS A 243 -15.86 18.83 -4.85
C HIS A 243 -14.39 19.30 -4.86
N GLY A 244 -13.53 18.58 -5.56
CA GLY A 244 -12.09 18.71 -5.43
C GLY A 244 -11.57 18.16 -4.09
N TYR A 245 -10.27 17.96 -4.01
CA TYR A 245 -9.64 17.52 -2.78
C TYR A 245 -9.30 18.73 -1.89
N ILE A 246 -9.90 18.78 -0.70
CA ILE A 246 -9.53 19.74 0.33
C ILE A 246 -8.61 19.00 1.32
N PRO A 247 -7.34 19.43 1.47
CA PRO A 247 -6.44 18.83 2.43
C PRO A 247 -7.02 18.92 3.85
N GLY A 248 -7.07 17.80 4.56
CA GLY A 248 -7.36 17.78 5.99
C GLY A 248 -6.27 18.48 6.80
N LYS A 249 -6.47 18.64 8.12
CA LYS A 249 -5.43 19.17 9.01
C LYS A 249 -4.14 18.35 8.85
N ASN A 250 -3.02 19.01 8.58
CA ASN A 250 -1.70 18.39 8.53
C ASN A 250 -1.44 17.63 9.84
N ARG A 251 -1.26 16.30 9.73
CA ARG A 251 -0.70 15.49 10.82
C ARG A 251 0.81 15.47 10.62
N ASP A 252 1.53 16.17 11.47
CA ASP A 252 2.98 16.00 11.53
C ASP A 252 3.29 14.60 12.05
N LEU A 253 4.12 13.86 11.32
CA LEU A 253 4.59 12.54 11.75
C LEU A 253 5.45 12.71 13.01
N LYS A 254 4.94 12.22 14.14
CA LYS A 254 5.70 12.18 15.39
C LYS A 254 6.34 10.81 15.55
N VAL A 255 7.67 10.79 15.68
CA VAL A 255 8.42 9.56 15.94
C VAL A 255 8.56 9.38 17.44
N VAL A 256 7.99 8.31 17.97
CA VAL A 256 8.12 7.90 19.37
C VAL A 256 8.93 6.61 19.40
N LYS A 257 10.23 6.74 19.70
CA LYS A 257 11.09 5.56 19.89
C LYS A 257 10.63 4.81 21.13
N LYS A 258 10.33 3.51 21.01
CA LYS A 258 10.07 2.67 22.17
C LYS A 258 11.33 2.63 23.05
N ASN A 259 11.16 2.82 24.36
CA ASN A 259 12.26 2.68 25.30
C ASN A 259 12.60 1.19 25.45
N ILE A 260 13.87 0.84 25.19
CA ILE A 260 14.40 -0.54 25.21
C ILE A 260 14.29 -1.20 26.60
N LEU A 261 13.90 -0.46 27.64
CA LEU A 261 13.73 -0.96 29.01
C LEU A 261 12.39 -1.66 29.27
N ASP A 262 11.38 -1.50 28.40
CA ASP A 262 10.04 -2.07 28.64
C ASP A 262 9.90 -3.54 28.18
N ASN A 263 10.90 -4.09 27.46
CA ASN A 263 10.94 -5.49 27.07
C ASN A 263 11.95 -6.28 27.92
N LYS A 264 11.55 -6.67 29.14
CA LYS A 264 12.19 -7.79 29.84
C LYS A 264 11.11 -8.79 30.28
N PRO A 265 11.12 -10.03 29.78
CA PRO A 265 10.22 -11.05 30.31
C PRO A 265 10.71 -11.45 31.71
N ALA A 266 9.78 -11.44 32.67
CA ALA A 266 10.04 -11.89 34.03
C ALA A 266 10.19 -13.42 34.05
N ALA A 267 11.40 -13.92 34.31
CA ALA A 267 11.64 -15.33 34.61
C ALA A 267 12.67 -15.50 35.76
N ASN A 268 12.10 -15.82 36.93
CA ASN A 268 12.58 -16.65 38.04
C ASN A 268 13.93 -16.42 38.80
N LYS A 269 13.77 -16.50 40.13
CA LYS A 269 14.72 -16.35 41.25
C LYS A 269 15.76 -17.49 41.39
N LYS A 270 16.93 -17.16 41.95
CA LYS A 270 17.57 -17.74 43.16
C LYS A 270 18.89 -17.00 43.48
N SER A 271 18.93 -16.22 44.56
CA SER A 271 19.56 -16.49 45.88
C SER A 271 21.05 -16.16 45.94
N ASP A 272 21.42 -15.10 46.68
CA ASP A 272 22.37 -15.19 47.80
C ASP A 272 22.41 -13.88 48.61
N LEU A 273 22.72 -14.05 49.90
CA LEU A 273 22.65 -13.10 51.01
C LEU A 273 23.82 -12.08 51.00
N ILE A 274 23.62 -10.87 51.58
CA ILE A 274 24.37 -10.28 52.72
C ILE A 274 23.96 -8.79 52.96
N ASN A 275 23.45 -8.54 54.18
CA ASN A 275 23.42 -7.34 55.07
C ASN A 275 23.44 -5.87 54.58
N ALA A 276 22.29 -5.19 54.81
CA ALA A 276 22.00 -3.92 55.54
C ALA A 276 22.68 -2.55 55.15
N PRO A 277 22.09 -1.36 55.48
CA PRO A 277 20.88 -1.08 56.27
C PRO A 277 19.80 -0.21 55.59
N LYS A 278 18.59 -0.29 56.17
CA LYS A 278 17.35 0.43 55.86
C LYS A 278 17.44 1.94 56.18
N LYS A 279 16.86 2.78 55.31
CA LYS A 279 15.96 3.90 55.66
C LYS A 279 15.26 4.48 54.42
N ALA A 280 13.97 4.81 54.58
CA ALA A 280 13.04 5.47 53.64
C ALA A 280 12.31 4.59 52.61
N ALA A 281 11.24 3.88 53.02
CA ALA A 281 10.31 3.23 52.08
C ALA A 281 8.83 3.18 52.53
N ASP A 282 8.42 3.89 53.58
CA ASP A 282 7.06 3.75 54.14
C ASP A 282 6.03 4.79 53.65
N ALA A 283 6.41 5.73 52.77
CA ALA A 283 5.47 6.78 52.32
C ALA A 283 4.89 6.56 50.91
N SER A 284 5.54 5.77 50.04
CA SER A 284 5.14 5.63 48.63
C SER A 284 4.15 4.49 48.37
N ASN A 285 4.03 3.52 49.28
CA ASN A 285 3.18 2.35 49.06
C ASN A 285 1.70 2.62 49.36
N THR A 286 1.43 3.41 50.40
CA THR A 286 0.06 3.78 50.81
C THR A 286 -0.64 4.69 49.78
N GLN A 287 0.14 5.50 49.05
CA GLN A 287 -0.39 6.41 48.03
C GLN A 287 -0.80 5.68 46.74
N ASN A 288 -0.18 4.54 46.44
CA ASN A 288 -0.49 3.73 45.27
C ASN A 288 -1.67 2.79 45.52
N GLU A 289 -1.81 2.25 46.74
CA GLU A 289 -3.01 1.48 47.13
C GLU A 289 -4.26 2.36 47.15
N ALA A 290 -4.19 3.58 47.68
CA ALA A 290 -5.33 4.50 47.69
C ALA A 290 -5.82 4.88 46.28
N LYS A 291 -4.89 5.07 45.33
CA LYS A 291 -5.22 5.34 43.93
C LYS A 291 -5.84 4.12 43.23
N LEU A 292 -5.39 2.92 43.58
CA LEU A 292 -5.93 1.68 43.00
C LEU A 292 -7.38 1.45 43.46
N ASP A 293 -7.67 1.69 44.74
CA ASP A 293 -9.02 1.59 45.28
C ASP A 293 -9.97 2.64 44.70
N GLU A 294 -9.48 3.85 44.41
CA GLU A 294 -10.24 4.91 43.76
C GLU A 294 -10.60 4.52 42.31
N ILE A 295 -9.65 3.99 41.55
CA ILE A 295 -9.87 3.51 40.17
C ILE A 295 -10.87 2.34 40.14
N LEU A 296 -10.76 1.40 41.08
CA LEU A 296 -11.70 0.27 41.17
C LEU A 296 -13.13 0.74 41.48
N LYS A 297 -13.28 1.81 42.27
CA LYS A 297 -14.58 2.40 42.59
C LYS A 297 -15.19 3.12 41.39
N GLU A 298 -14.38 3.84 40.61
CA GLU A 298 -14.82 4.46 39.36
C GLU A 298 -15.26 3.42 38.33
N LEU A 299 -14.49 2.34 38.15
CA LEU A 299 -14.85 1.24 37.24
C LEU A 299 -16.19 0.60 37.61
N LYS A 300 -16.46 0.44 38.91
CA LYS A 300 -17.75 -0.09 39.38
C LYS A 300 -18.89 0.89 39.07
N SER A 301 -18.71 2.19 39.32
CA SER A 301 -19.70 3.22 39.02
C SER A 301 -20.03 3.32 37.52
N ILE A 302 -19.01 3.20 36.66
CA ILE A 302 -19.20 3.21 35.21
C ILE A 302 -19.99 1.99 34.77
N LYS A 303 -19.67 0.81 35.32
CA LYS A 303 -20.38 -0.44 35.01
C LYS A 303 -21.85 -0.40 35.42
N ASP A 304 -22.15 0.17 36.59
CA ASP A 304 -23.54 0.36 37.04
C ASP A 304 -24.29 1.36 36.16
N THR A 305 -23.61 2.39 35.64
CA THR A 305 -24.20 3.37 34.72
C THR A 305 -24.53 2.75 33.36
N ILE A 306 -23.64 1.91 32.81
CA ILE A 306 -23.87 1.19 31.56
C ILE A 306 -25.08 0.26 31.69
N THR A 307 -25.15 -0.50 32.80
CA THR A 307 -26.26 -1.44 33.04
C THR A 307 -27.61 -0.70 33.10
N ASN A 308 -27.66 0.46 33.76
CA ASN A 308 -28.86 1.31 33.78
C ASN A 308 -29.22 1.91 32.41
N GLN A 309 -28.22 2.22 31.59
CA GLN A 309 -28.45 2.69 30.22
C GLN A 309 -29.00 1.59 29.33
N ASP A 310 -28.48 0.37 29.44
CA ASP A 310 -28.97 -0.81 28.69
C ASP A 310 -30.43 -1.14 29.04
N GLU A 311 -30.80 -1.09 30.33
CA GLU A 311 -32.19 -1.26 30.75
C GLU A 311 -33.12 -0.17 30.18
N ARG A 312 -32.63 1.07 30.11
CA ARG A 312 -33.38 2.20 29.55
C ARG A 312 -33.55 2.07 28.04
N ILE A 313 -32.51 1.64 27.33
CA ILE A 313 -32.56 1.38 25.88
C ILE A 313 -33.57 0.26 25.61
N SER A 314 -33.50 -0.85 26.35
CA SER A 314 -34.46 -1.96 26.20
C SER A 314 -35.92 -1.53 26.41
N LYS A 315 -36.20 -0.67 27.40
CA LYS A 315 -37.55 -0.11 27.61
C LYS A 315 -38.00 0.80 26.46
N LEU A 316 -37.11 1.60 25.91
CA LEU A 316 -37.41 2.48 24.77
C LEU A 316 -37.67 1.67 23.49
N GLU A 317 -36.89 0.60 23.25
CA GLU A 317 -37.11 -0.33 22.14
C GLU A 317 -38.47 -1.03 22.24
N GLN A 318 -38.87 -1.46 23.46
CA GLN A 318 -40.20 -2.03 23.67
C GLN A 318 -41.34 -1.02 23.48
N GLN A 319 -41.12 0.26 23.81
CA GLN A 319 -42.10 1.32 23.56
C GLN A 319 -42.21 1.66 22.07
N MET A 320 -41.08 1.73 21.37
CA MET A 320 -41.02 1.89 19.91
C MET A 320 -41.76 0.76 19.18
N ALA A 321 -41.57 -0.50 19.61
CA ALA A 321 -42.26 -1.65 19.02
C ALA A 321 -43.79 -1.58 19.17
N LYS A 322 -44.30 -1.03 20.29
CA LYS A 322 -45.74 -0.85 20.53
C LYS A 322 -46.38 0.32 19.76
N ILE A 323 -45.58 1.21 19.19
CA ILE A 323 -46.04 2.34 18.37
C ILE A 323 -46.02 1.96 16.88
N ALA A 324 -45.30 0.90 16.51
CA ALA A 324 -45.17 0.40 15.15
C ALA A 324 -46.24 -0.65 14.75
N ASP A 325 -47.06 -1.12 15.70
CA ASP A 325 -48.29 -1.91 15.49
C ASP A 325 -49.54 -1.01 15.57
#